data_AF-A0A640XS06-F1
#
_entry.id   AF-A0A640XS06-F1
#
_cell.length_a   1.000
_cell.length_b   1.000
_cell.length_c   1.000
_cell.angle_alpha   90.00
_cell.angle_beta   90.00
_cell.angle_gamma   90.00
#
_symmetry.space_group_name_H-M   'P 1'
#
loop_
_entity.id
_entity.type
_entity.pdbx_description
1 polymer ?
#
loop_
_entity_poly.entity_id
_entity_poly.type
_entity_poly.pdbx_seq_one_letter_code
_entity_poly.pdbx_strand_id
1 'polypeptide(L)'
;MADRLTLNLMNNRVFGQEDFYSNPNEGVYLRREALKRYFVEYEGMLNREFIRQETEENTTFQKCFRLQTERLASCIQNTIPYIPFELGI
;
A
#
# COMPACT_ATOMS: atom_id res chain seq x y z
N MET A 1 -5.00 -1.67 0.90
CA MET A 1 -3.68 -1.27 1.42
C MET A 1 -3.60 0.24 1.60
N ALA A 2 -3.88 1.03 0.56
CA ALA A 2 -4.05 2.48 0.64
C ALA A 2 -5.00 2.92 1.77
N ASP A 3 -6.17 2.30 1.90
CA ASP A 3 -7.13 2.66 2.97
C ASP A 3 -6.56 2.44 4.37
N ARG A 4 -5.83 1.34 4.57
CA ARG A 4 -5.17 1.02 5.85
C ARG A 4 -4.08 2.04 6.18
N LEU A 5 -3.31 2.47 5.18
CA LEU A 5 -2.34 3.55 5.34
C LEU A 5 -3.05 4.83 5.75
N THR A 6 -4.04 5.27 4.97
CA THR A 6 -4.79 6.50 5.22
C THR A 6 -5.40 6.50 6.62
N LEU A 7 -6.04 5.41 7.04
CA LEU A 7 -6.58 5.28 8.39
C LEU A 7 -5.49 5.38 9.46
N ASN A 8 -4.35 4.73 9.27
CA ASN A 8 -3.22 4.83 10.20
C ASN A 8 -2.71 6.28 10.30
N LEU A 9 -2.48 6.93 9.16
CA LEU A 9 -1.99 8.30 9.09
C LEU A 9 -2.93 9.28 9.80
N MET A 10 -4.24 9.17 9.56
CA MET A 10 -5.23 10.05 10.15
C MET A 10 -5.43 9.76 11.65
N ASN A 11 -5.55 8.49 12.05
CA ASN A 11 -5.77 8.11 13.44
C ASN A 11 -4.59 8.49 14.34
N ASN A 12 -3.36 8.41 13.81
CA ASN A 12 -2.14 8.78 14.52
C ASN A 12 -1.76 10.25 14.34
N ARG A 13 -2.63 11.07 13.71
CA ARG A 13 -2.42 12.51 13.49
C ARG A 13 -1.09 12.83 12.81
N VAL A 14 -0.68 11.98 11.86
CA VAL A 14 0.55 12.19 11.08
C VAL A 14 0.41 13.43 10.19
N PHE A 15 -0.81 13.71 9.71
CA PHE A 15 -1.12 14.89 8.91
C PHE A 15 -2.18 15.77 9.59
N GLY A 16 -1.95 17.08 9.55
CA GLY A 16 -2.89 18.12 9.97
C GLY A 16 -3.41 18.94 8.78
N GLN A 17 -4.30 19.91 9.02
CA GLN A 17 -4.85 20.76 7.96
C GLN A 17 -3.76 21.59 7.27
N GLU A 18 -2.77 22.02 8.04
CA GLU A 18 -1.60 22.79 7.60
C GLU A 18 -0.76 22.07 6.55
N ASP A 19 -0.83 20.74 6.50
CA ASP A 19 -0.11 19.93 5.52
C ASP A 19 -0.72 19.97 4.12
N PHE A 20 -1.91 20.56 4.00
CA PHE A 20 -2.62 20.67 2.75
C PHE A 20 -2.69 22.13 2.27
N TYR A 21 -2.92 22.27 0.97
CA TYR A 21 -3.28 23.54 0.35
C TYR A 21 -4.35 23.32 -0.72
N SER A 22 -5.25 24.28 -0.85
CA SER A 22 -6.27 24.26 -1.89
C SER A 22 -5.76 25.01 -3.11
N ASN A 23 -5.81 24.37 -4.28
CA ASN A 23 -5.73 25.03 -5.57
C ASN A 23 -7.17 25.35 -6.02
N PRO A 24 -7.57 26.64 -6.09
CA PRO A 24 -8.96 27.06 -6.31
C PRO A 24 -9.66 26.44 -7.53
N ASN A 25 -8.91 26.02 -8.54
CA ASN A 25 -9.45 25.52 -9.80
C ASN A 25 -9.25 24.00 -10.00
N GLU A 26 -8.62 23.29 -9.06
CA GLU A 26 -8.32 21.86 -9.24
C GLU A 26 -8.73 21.01 -8.03
N GLY A 27 -8.26 21.34 -6.83
CA GLY A 27 -8.46 20.45 -5.67
C GLY A 27 -7.56 20.76 -4.48
N VAL A 28 -7.50 19.80 -3.55
CA VAL A 28 -6.70 19.87 -2.32
C VAL A 28 -5.48 18.95 -2.46
N TYR A 29 -4.31 19.49 -2.16
CA TYR A 29 -3.03 18.82 -2.37
C TYR A 29 -2.20 18.81 -1.10
N LEU A 30 -1.36 17.78 -0.95
CA LEU A 30 -0.31 17.76 0.06
C LEU A 30 0.79 18.77 -0.30
N ARG A 31 1.24 19.53 0.69
CA ARG A 31 2.46 20.33 0.58
C ARG A 31 3.67 19.42 0.39
N ARG A 32 4.73 19.95 -0.21
CA ARG A 32 5.95 19.20 -0.53
C ARG A 32 6.54 18.44 0.67
N GLU A 33 6.62 19.08 1.84
CA GLU A 33 7.17 18.43 3.04
C GLU A 33 6.23 17.35 3.59
N ALA A 34 4.92 17.56 3.52
CA ALA A 34 3.94 16.54 3.87
C ALA A 34 3.99 15.34 2.93
N LEU A 35 4.15 15.58 1.62
CA LEU A 35 4.28 14.53 0.61
C LEU A 35 5.52 13.64 0.85
N LYS A 36 6.66 14.22 1.25
CA LYS A 36 7.84 13.42 1.65
C LYS A 36 7.54 12.50 2.82
N ARG A 37 6.85 13.00 3.85
CA ARG A 37 6.44 12.18 5.01
C ARG A 37 5.48 11.07 4.58
N TYR A 38 4.57 11.36 3.66
CA TYR A 38 3.66 10.35 3.11
C TYR A 38 4.43 9.22 2.42
N PHE A 39 5.45 9.54 1.62
CA PHE A 39 6.29 8.51 0.98
C PHE A 39 7.04 7.65 1.99
N VAL A 40 7.55 8.23 3.08
CA VAL A 40 8.20 7.44 4.15
C VAL A 40 7.24 6.43 4.76
N GLU A 41 6.01 6.85 5.10
CA GLU A 41 5.00 5.97 5.69
C GLU A 41 4.50 4.92 4.69
N TYR A 42 4.35 5.29 3.43
CA TYR A 42 3.99 4.37 2.35
C TYR A 42 5.04 3.28 2.13
N GLU A 43 6.31 3.65 2.03
CA GLU A 43 7.43 2.72 1.92
C GLU A 43 7.55 1.85 3.17
N GLY A 44 7.37 2.43 4.36
CA GLY A 44 7.31 1.68 5.61
C GLY A 44 6.22 0.62 5.60
N MET A 45 5.02 0.94 5.11
CA MET A 45 3.93 -0.03 5.01
C MET A 45 4.20 -1.11 3.95
N LEU A 46 4.79 -0.76 2.80
CA LEU A 46 5.17 -1.72 1.76
C LEU A 46 6.15 -2.78 2.27
N ASN A 47 7.10 -2.35 3.08
CA ASN A 47 8.21 -3.16 3.58
C ASN A 47 7.94 -3.78 4.96
N ARG A 48 6.79 -3.47 5.58
CA ARG A 48 6.40 -4.05 6.86
C ARG A 48 6.22 -5.56 6.71
N GLU A 49 6.88 -6.29 7.62
CA GLU A 49 6.79 -7.74 7.70
C GLU A 49 5.46 -8.20 8.32
N PHE A 50 4.91 -9.28 7.76
CA PHE A 50 3.74 -9.99 8.28
C PHE A 50 3.75 -11.45 7.84
N ILE A 51 3.00 -12.30 8.56
CA ILE A 51 2.86 -13.71 8.21
C ILE A 51 1.74 -13.87 7.19
N ARG A 52 2.05 -14.54 6.07
CA ARG A 52 1.08 -14.86 5.04
C ARG A 52 0.31 -16.11 5.42
N GLN A 53 -1.03 -16.04 5.44
CA GLN A 53 -1.86 -17.17 5.86
C GLN A 53 -1.71 -18.42 4.99
N GLU A 54 -1.53 -18.26 3.68
CA GLU A 54 -1.44 -19.40 2.75
C GLU A 54 -0.21 -20.28 2.98
N THR A 55 0.92 -19.69 3.41
CA THR A 55 2.20 -20.40 3.51
C THR A 55 2.81 -20.39 4.90
N GLU A 56 2.23 -19.63 5.84
CA GLU A 56 2.79 -19.35 7.18
C GLU A 56 4.18 -18.71 7.17
N GLU A 57 4.61 -18.18 6.02
CA GLU A 57 5.92 -17.55 5.86
C GLU A 57 5.85 -16.04 6.11
N ASN A 58 6.97 -15.49 6.56
CA ASN A 58 7.16 -14.04 6.68
C ASN A 58 7.32 -13.39 5.29
N THR A 59 6.51 -12.37 5.02
CA THR A 59 6.48 -11.64 3.78
C THR A 59 6.29 -10.13 4.01
N THR A 60 6.30 -9.36 2.94
CA THR A 60 5.95 -7.93 2.92
C THR A 60 4.92 -7.68 1.82
N PHE A 61 4.23 -6.53 1.85
CA PHE A 61 3.30 -6.19 0.77
C PHE A 61 4.03 -6.07 -0.58
N GLN A 62 5.25 -5.54 -0.58
CA GLN A 62 6.08 -5.48 -1.78
C GLN A 62 6.33 -6.88 -2.39
N LYS A 63 6.69 -7.86 -1.56
CA LYS A 63 6.85 -9.26 -2.00
C LYS A 63 5.53 -9.84 -2.50
N CYS A 64 4.41 -9.56 -1.82
CA CYS A 64 3.09 -10.01 -2.25
C CYS A 64 2.68 -9.43 -3.61
N PHE A 65 2.91 -8.14 -3.87
CA PHE A 65 2.62 -7.55 -5.18
C PHE A 65 3.41 -8.23 -6.30
N ARG A 66 4.71 -8.46 -6.08
CA ARG A 66 5.53 -9.20 -7.05
C ARG A 66 4.96 -10.59 -7.31
N LEU A 67 4.60 -11.32 -6.26
CA LEU A 67 4.01 -12.65 -6.39
C LEU A 67 2.68 -12.63 -7.17
N GLN A 68 1.82 -11.64 -6.97
CA GLN A 68 0.58 -11.52 -7.74
C GLN A 68 0.86 -11.25 -9.23
N THR A 69 1.88 -10.45 -9.54
CA THR A 69 2.33 -10.26 -10.93
C THR A 69 2.83 -11.56 -11.55
N GLU A 70 3.64 -12.35 -10.83
CA GLU A 70 4.14 -13.65 -11.28
C GLU A 70 3.00 -14.68 -11.49
N ARG A 71 2.01 -14.69 -10.58
CA ARG A 71 0.79 -15.50 -10.72
C ARG A 71 -0.01 -15.11 -11.95
N LEU A 72 -0.20 -13.82 -12.18
CA LEU A 72 -0.90 -13.32 -13.35
C LEU A 72 -0.17 -13.70 -14.65
N ALA A 73 1.15 -13.54 -14.68
CA ALA A 73 1.96 -13.97 -15.83
C ALA A 73 1.83 -15.48 -16.08
N SER A 74 1.87 -16.31 -15.03
CA SER A 74 1.68 -17.76 -15.13
C SER A 74 0.29 -18.14 -15.61
N CYS A 75 -0.74 -17.41 -15.20
CA CYS A 75 -2.10 -17.61 -15.68
C CYS A 75 -2.23 -17.34 -17.17
N ILE A 76 -1.60 -16.27 -17.66
CA ILE A 76 -1.62 -15.89 -19.07
C ILE A 76 -0.81 -16.87 -19.92
N GLN A 77 0.39 -17.26 -19.46
CA GLN A 77 1.34 -18.05 -20.25
C GLN A 77 1.07 -19.56 -20.20
N ASN A 78 0.67 -20.06 -19.02
CA ASN A 78 0.62 -21.50 -18.74
C ASN A 78 -0.81 -22.00 -18.46
N THR A 79 -1.82 -21.14 -18.57
CA THR A 79 -3.24 -21.46 -18.27
C THR A 79 -3.43 -21.97 -16.83
N ILE A 80 -2.55 -21.59 -15.91
CA ILE A 80 -2.67 -21.91 -14.48
C ILE A 80 -3.70 -20.96 -13.85
N PRO A 81 -4.72 -21.43 -13.12
CA PRO A 81 -5.69 -20.54 -12.50
C PRO A 81 -5.05 -19.48 -11.60
N TYR A 82 -5.43 -18.22 -11.77
CA TYR A 82 -4.98 -17.12 -10.92
C TYR A 82 -5.64 -17.22 -9.53
N ILE A 83 -4.82 -17.19 -8.48
CA ILE A 83 -5.27 -17.16 -7.09
C ILE A 83 -5.02 -15.75 -6.53
N PRO A 84 -6.08 -14.98 -6.23
CA PRO A 84 -5.96 -13.62 -5.74
C PRO A 84 -5.29 -13.55 -4.36
N PHE A 85 -4.78 -12.37 -4.02
CA PHE A 85 -4.26 -12.10 -2.69
C PHE A 85 -5.41 -11.93 -1.69
N GLU A 86 -5.33 -12.67 -0.58
CA GLU A 86 -6.20 -12.51 0.58
C GLU A 86 -5.36 -12.04 1.77
N LEU A 87 -5.74 -10.90 2.33
CA LEU A 87 -5.20 -10.44 3.60
C LEU A 87 -6.07 -11.04 4.69
N GLY A 88 -5.57 -12.09 5.33
CA GLY A 88 -6.16 -12.63 6.55
C GLY A 88 -6.51 -11.54 7.55
N ILE A 89 -7.80 -11.37 7.82
CA ILE A 89 -8.33 -10.42 8.80
C ILE A 89 -8.60 -11.16 10.10
#